data_AF-A0A3A9ECD4-F1
#
_entry.id   AF-A0A3A9ECD4-F1
#
_cell.length_a   1.000
_cell.length_b   1.000
_cell.length_c   1.000
_cell.angle_alpha   90.00
_cell.angle_beta   90.00
_cell.angle_gamma   90.00
#
_symmetry.space_group_name_H-M   'P 1'
#
loop_
_entity.id
_entity.type
_entity.pdbx_description
1 polymer ?
#
loop_
_entity_poly.entity_id
_entity_poly.type
_entity_poly.pdbx_seq_one_letter_code
_entity_poly.pdbx_strand_id
1 'polypeptide(L)'
;MNQKPIYPYPAAYARENGELEQYRESLKALADCKCAIDDAIRNNWDGMNFAKDSAKGVLKQFGPERVAFILAYTVHERNIDNRFSGHNASWAKTVPLYGMASDRESCTLESHPAKVDLFIDLVRRDLQELEQQKSASRRKPSVKHRKETVKMDKTPIYKESFEYAYNHGEEEQHRASNHANIACKKAIETAIASHYHDNRLDTQAAVQEVVKQFGYERMFYVLANTVQTQGTDGRVSQANKKWAQTIPIVFERGKRDTSYLITQTHPGLLDMFVSSARHEFLLKQPLKAADIKAEAEHIL
;
A
#
# COMPACT_ATOMS: atom_id res chain seq x y z
N MET A 1 19.59 15.47 -16.99
CA MET A 1 19.68 14.02 -16.71
C MET A 1 19.33 13.30 -18.00
N ASN A 2 20.11 12.31 -18.43
CA ASN A 2 19.96 11.65 -19.73
C ASN A 2 18.74 10.69 -19.72
N GLN A 3 17.54 11.27 -19.66
CA GLN A 3 16.25 10.59 -19.62
C GLN A 3 15.75 10.24 -21.03
N LYS A 4 16.62 9.69 -21.89
CA LYS A 4 16.10 9.03 -23.09
C LYS A 4 15.19 7.87 -22.63
N PRO A 5 13.96 7.70 -23.12
CA PRO A 5 13.12 6.57 -22.76
C PRO A 5 13.73 5.25 -23.27
N ILE A 6 13.26 4.12 -22.74
CA ILE A 6 13.58 2.81 -23.32
C ILE A 6 12.88 2.73 -24.69
N TYR A 7 13.60 2.31 -25.73
CA TYR A 7 13.01 2.15 -27.04
C TYR A 7 11.94 1.04 -27.00
N PRO A 8 10.66 1.34 -27.30
CA PRO A 8 9.54 0.48 -26.91
C PRO A 8 9.20 -0.63 -27.91
N TYR A 9 9.92 -0.72 -29.04
CA TYR A 9 9.63 -1.64 -30.13
C TYR A 9 10.75 -2.66 -30.39
N PRO A 10 10.43 -3.83 -30.99
CA PRO A 10 11.43 -4.81 -31.40
C PRO A 10 12.41 -4.29 -32.47
N ALA A 11 13.55 -4.97 -32.61
CA ALA A 11 14.58 -4.63 -33.59
C ALA A 11 14.08 -4.62 -35.05
N ALA A 12 13.10 -5.46 -35.38
CA ALA A 12 12.50 -5.51 -36.71
C ALA A 12 11.79 -4.20 -37.06
N TYR A 13 10.99 -3.67 -36.13
CA TYR A 13 10.33 -2.37 -36.28
C TYR A 13 11.35 -1.24 -36.46
N ALA A 14 12.40 -1.22 -35.64
CA ALA A 14 13.46 -0.21 -35.76
C ALA A 14 14.16 -0.26 -37.13
N ARG A 15 14.33 -1.45 -37.70
CA ARG A 15 14.89 -1.63 -39.04
C ARG A 15 13.95 -1.10 -40.12
N GLU A 16 12.67 -1.45 -40.03
CA GLU A 16 11.65 -1.05 -41.01
C GLU A 16 11.40 0.46 -41.02
N ASN A 17 11.56 1.12 -39.87
CA ASN A 17 11.28 2.56 -39.72
C ASN A 17 12.56 3.43 -39.72
N GLY A 18 13.74 2.85 -39.92
CA GLY A 18 15.01 3.60 -39.95
C GLY A 18 15.48 4.12 -38.58
N GLU A 19 14.99 3.53 -37.50
CA GLU A 19 15.24 3.93 -36.09
C GLU A 19 16.31 3.04 -35.41
N LEU A 20 17.12 2.32 -36.18
CA LEU A 20 18.12 1.36 -35.66
C LEU A 20 19.14 1.99 -34.71
N GLU A 21 19.58 3.21 -34.98
CA GLU A 21 20.55 3.88 -34.10
C GLU A 21 19.93 4.19 -32.73
N GLN A 22 18.66 4.60 -32.69
CA GLN A 22 17.94 4.82 -31.42
C GLN A 22 17.77 3.51 -30.64
N TYR A 23 17.44 2.42 -31.35
CA TYR A 23 17.36 1.09 -30.78
C TYR A 23 18.71 0.65 -30.17
N ARG A 24 19.81 0.80 -30.91
CA ARG A 24 21.17 0.46 -30.45
C ARG A 24 21.60 1.29 -29.25
N GLU A 25 21.35 2.59 -29.27
CA GLU A 25 21.62 3.49 -28.14
C GLU A 25 20.83 3.06 -26.90
N SER A 26 19.55 2.71 -27.06
CA SER A 26 18.72 2.21 -25.95
C SER A 26 19.29 0.92 -25.38
N LEU A 27 19.70 -0.04 -26.21
CA LEU A 27 20.30 -1.28 -25.74
C LEU A 27 21.63 -1.06 -25.02
N LYS A 28 22.48 -0.17 -25.55
CA LYS A 28 23.73 0.20 -24.88
C LYS A 28 23.46 0.78 -23.49
N ALA A 29 22.48 1.67 -23.38
CA ALA A 29 22.09 2.25 -22.10
C ALA A 29 21.53 1.21 -21.11
N LEU A 30 20.86 0.17 -21.59
CA LEU A 30 20.40 -0.96 -20.77
C LEU A 30 21.57 -1.81 -20.27
N ALA A 31 22.54 -2.12 -21.14
CA ALA A 31 23.75 -2.84 -20.76
C ALA A 31 24.58 -2.06 -19.72
N ASP A 32 24.75 -0.75 -19.93
CA ASP A 32 25.43 0.13 -18.98
C ASP A 32 24.68 0.18 -17.63
N CYS A 33 23.34 0.20 -17.66
CA CYS A 33 22.50 0.16 -16.46
C CYS A 33 22.66 -1.17 -15.71
N LYS A 34 22.69 -2.29 -16.44
CA LYS A 34 22.93 -3.63 -15.89
C LYS A 34 24.26 -3.68 -15.16
N CYS A 35 25.34 -3.24 -15.79
CA CYS A 35 26.67 -3.22 -15.17
C CYS A 35 26.68 -2.37 -13.89
N ALA A 36 26.07 -1.18 -13.92
CA ALA A 36 25.98 -0.32 -12.75
C ALA A 36 25.18 -0.93 -11.59
N ILE A 37 24.12 -1.70 -11.88
CA ILE A 37 23.36 -2.42 -10.85
C ILE A 37 24.20 -3.55 -10.25
N ASP A 38 24.89 -4.34 -11.08
CA ASP A 38 25.77 -5.41 -10.59
C ASP A 38 26.91 -4.85 -9.71
N ASP A 39 27.52 -3.73 -10.10
CA ASP A 39 28.52 -3.05 -9.28
C ASP A 39 27.92 -2.48 -7.99
N ALA A 40 26.70 -1.92 -8.03
CA ALA A 40 26.02 -1.45 -6.83
C ALA A 40 25.73 -2.59 -5.85
N ILE A 41 25.27 -3.74 -6.36
CA ILE A 41 25.05 -4.94 -5.54
C ILE A 41 26.38 -5.43 -4.96
N ARG A 42 27.44 -5.51 -5.76
CA ARG A 42 28.75 -6.00 -5.30
C ARG A 42 29.36 -5.10 -4.23
N ASN A 43 29.32 -3.79 -4.43
CA ASN A 43 30.04 -2.82 -3.59
C ASN A 43 29.30 -2.47 -2.29
N ASN A 44 27.98 -2.66 -2.23
CA ASN A 44 27.17 -2.29 -1.07
C ASN A 44 26.63 -3.48 -0.27
N TRP A 45 27.09 -4.70 -0.57
CA TRP A 45 26.71 -5.89 0.16
C TRP A 45 27.50 -6.02 1.45
N ASP A 46 26.82 -5.95 2.60
CA ASP A 46 27.46 -6.04 3.92
C ASP A 46 27.63 -7.48 4.44
N GLY A 47 27.22 -8.47 3.66
CA GLY A 47 27.18 -9.88 4.05
C GLY A 47 25.77 -10.42 4.24
N MET A 48 24.80 -9.56 4.57
CA MET A 48 23.42 -9.94 4.88
C MET A 48 22.37 -9.07 4.21
N ASN A 49 22.61 -7.77 4.05
CA ASN A 49 21.70 -6.77 3.51
C ASN A 49 22.44 -5.66 2.71
N PHE A 50 21.64 -4.71 2.23
CA PHE A 50 22.12 -3.49 1.58
C PHE A 50 21.77 -2.27 2.45
N ALA A 51 22.67 -1.28 2.48
CA ALA A 51 22.39 0.01 3.10
C ALA A 51 21.27 0.77 2.36
N LYS A 52 20.57 1.67 3.07
CA LYS A 52 19.39 2.38 2.56
C LYS A 52 19.63 3.17 1.26
N ASP A 53 20.83 3.70 1.04
CA ASP A 53 21.14 4.50 -0.16
C ASP A 53 21.84 3.71 -1.28
N SER A 54 21.92 2.37 -1.19
CA SER A 54 22.74 1.56 -2.12
C SER A 54 22.28 1.65 -3.58
N ALA A 55 20.98 1.86 -3.83
CA ALA A 55 20.43 1.98 -5.18
C ALA A 55 20.41 3.42 -5.72
N LYS A 56 20.66 4.42 -4.87
CA LYS A 56 20.48 5.84 -5.19
C LYS A 56 21.38 6.32 -6.33
N GLY A 57 22.61 5.83 -6.39
CA GLY A 57 23.55 6.16 -7.46
C GLY A 57 23.02 5.72 -8.83
N VAL A 58 22.60 4.46 -8.92
CA VAL A 58 22.06 3.87 -10.16
C VAL A 58 20.75 4.55 -10.56
N LEU A 59 19.83 4.74 -9.61
CA LEU A 59 18.55 5.42 -9.85
C LEU A 59 18.73 6.86 -10.35
N LYS A 60 19.74 7.59 -9.83
CA LYS A 60 20.08 8.94 -10.28
C LYS A 60 20.68 8.94 -11.69
N GLN A 61 21.49 7.95 -12.04
CA GLN A 61 22.19 7.88 -13.32
C GLN A 61 21.29 7.42 -14.47
N PHE A 62 20.55 6.33 -14.27
CA PHE A 62 19.80 5.66 -15.35
C PHE A 62 18.29 5.94 -15.31
N GLY A 63 17.77 6.37 -14.16
CA GLY A 63 16.36 6.63 -13.95
C GLY A 63 15.58 5.38 -13.51
N PRO A 64 14.38 5.58 -12.93
CA PRO A 64 13.58 4.52 -12.32
C PRO A 64 13.11 3.47 -13.33
N GLU A 65 12.75 3.90 -14.54
CA GLU A 65 12.20 3.04 -15.59
C GLU A 65 13.23 2.00 -16.07
N ARG A 66 14.47 2.42 -16.35
CA ARG A 66 15.54 1.51 -16.79
C ARG A 66 15.95 0.53 -15.70
N VAL A 67 16.07 1.02 -14.47
CA VAL A 67 16.44 0.17 -13.33
C VAL A 67 15.36 -0.88 -13.08
N ALA A 68 14.09 -0.47 -13.08
CA ALA A 68 12.96 -1.40 -12.96
C ALA A 68 12.92 -2.42 -14.10
N PHE A 69 13.19 -1.97 -15.34
CA PHE A 69 13.28 -2.86 -16.51
C PHE A 69 14.35 -3.93 -16.34
N ILE A 70 15.60 -3.57 -16.03
CA ILE A 70 16.69 -4.55 -15.88
C ILE A 70 16.42 -5.56 -14.77
N LEU A 71 15.91 -5.08 -13.64
CA LEU A 71 15.57 -5.94 -12.51
C LEU A 71 14.43 -6.90 -12.87
N ALA A 72 13.37 -6.42 -13.51
CA ALA A 72 12.26 -7.25 -13.94
C ALA A 72 12.69 -8.26 -15.02
N TYR A 73 13.47 -7.82 -16.01
CA TYR A 73 14.03 -8.69 -17.06
C TYR A 73 14.87 -9.81 -16.43
N THR A 74 15.73 -9.49 -15.47
CA THR A 74 16.52 -10.48 -14.73
C THR A 74 15.63 -11.50 -14.00
N VAL A 75 14.54 -11.06 -13.37
CA VAL A 75 13.60 -11.97 -12.71
C VAL A 75 12.92 -12.87 -13.75
N HIS A 76 12.48 -12.35 -14.90
CA HIS A 76 11.89 -13.17 -15.95
C HIS A 76 12.85 -14.26 -16.46
N GLU A 77 14.11 -13.90 -16.68
CA GLU A 77 15.14 -14.82 -17.20
C GLU A 77 15.65 -15.81 -16.14
N ARG A 78 15.74 -15.40 -14.87
CA ARG A 78 16.43 -16.17 -13.82
C ARG A 78 15.53 -16.73 -12.73
N ASN A 79 14.21 -16.54 -12.78
CA ASN A 79 13.27 -17.12 -11.81
C ASN A 79 12.99 -18.61 -12.08
N ILE A 80 14.06 -19.37 -12.21
CA ILE A 80 14.04 -20.83 -12.26
C ILE A 80 13.90 -21.32 -10.82
N ASP A 81 13.00 -22.29 -10.58
CA ASP A 81 12.82 -22.92 -9.27
C ASP A 81 12.47 -21.94 -8.14
N ASN A 82 11.70 -20.88 -8.46
CA ASN A 82 11.24 -19.86 -7.48
C ASN A 82 12.38 -19.22 -6.66
N ARG A 83 13.54 -19.00 -7.29
CA ARG A 83 14.70 -18.34 -6.68
C ARG A 83 14.49 -16.87 -6.31
N PHE A 84 13.40 -16.26 -6.79
CA PHE A 84 12.94 -14.95 -6.38
C PHE A 84 11.67 -15.07 -5.55
N SER A 85 11.51 -14.16 -4.59
CA SER A 85 10.30 -14.07 -3.79
C SER A 85 9.04 -13.88 -4.65
N GLY A 86 7.91 -14.43 -4.20
CA GLY A 86 6.66 -14.41 -4.98
C GLY A 86 6.16 -13.00 -5.30
N HIS A 87 6.42 -12.02 -4.42
CA HIS A 87 6.04 -10.63 -4.65
C HIS A 87 6.94 -9.93 -5.68
N ASN A 88 8.23 -10.27 -5.76
CA ASN A 88 9.14 -9.77 -6.80
C ASN A 88 8.88 -10.44 -8.15
N ALA A 89 8.59 -11.75 -8.14
CA ALA A 89 8.16 -12.46 -9.35
C ALA A 89 6.84 -11.91 -9.91
N SER A 90 5.88 -11.56 -9.04
CA SER A 90 4.61 -10.96 -9.46
C SER A 90 4.78 -9.53 -9.96
N TRP A 91 5.65 -8.75 -9.30
CA TRP A 91 5.99 -7.39 -9.72
C TRP A 91 6.70 -7.37 -11.09
N ALA A 92 7.65 -8.28 -11.34
CA ALA A 92 8.36 -8.32 -12.61
C ALA A 92 7.41 -8.52 -13.80
N LYS A 93 6.30 -9.25 -13.63
CA LYS A 93 5.27 -9.44 -14.66
C LYS A 93 4.50 -8.16 -15.02
N THR A 94 4.54 -7.12 -14.19
CA THR A 94 3.86 -5.84 -14.49
C THR A 94 4.73 -4.88 -15.28
N VAL A 95 6.03 -5.15 -15.39
CA VAL A 95 6.99 -4.30 -16.12
C VAL A 95 7.00 -4.70 -17.60
N PRO A 96 6.80 -3.76 -18.55
CA PRO A 96 6.77 -4.07 -19.97
C PRO A 96 8.15 -4.52 -20.48
N LEU A 97 8.18 -5.64 -21.21
CA LEU A 97 9.39 -6.18 -21.85
C LEU A 97 9.66 -5.58 -23.24
N TYR A 98 8.79 -4.68 -23.73
CA TYR A 98 8.93 -3.98 -25.02
C TYR A 98 9.20 -4.90 -26.23
N GLY A 99 8.66 -6.12 -26.19
CA GLY A 99 8.87 -7.13 -27.22
C GLY A 99 10.33 -7.57 -27.36
N MET A 100 11.17 -7.36 -26.34
CA MET A 100 12.51 -7.93 -26.31
C MET A 100 12.44 -9.45 -26.19
N ALA A 101 13.24 -10.13 -27.00
CA ALA A 101 13.40 -11.57 -26.91
C ALA A 101 14.01 -11.96 -25.55
N SER A 102 13.68 -13.17 -25.10
CA SER A 102 14.39 -13.86 -24.01
C SER A 102 15.83 -14.15 -24.41
N ASP A 103 16.68 -14.48 -23.44
CA ASP A 103 18.09 -14.82 -23.61
C ASP A 103 18.99 -13.64 -24.02
N ARG A 104 18.70 -12.44 -23.51
CA ARG A 104 19.64 -11.31 -23.62
C ARG A 104 20.45 -11.17 -22.34
N GLU A 105 21.60 -11.82 -22.35
CA GLU A 105 22.61 -11.72 -21.29
C GLU A 105 22.98 -10.26 -20.97
N SER A 106 22.97 -9.36 -21.97
CA SER A 106 23.26 -7.93 -21.78
C SER A 106 22.24 -7.18 -20.92
N CYS A 107 21.07 -7.76 -20.63
CA CYS A 107 20.02 -7.18 -19.78
C CYS A 107 19.78 -7.99 -18.49
N THR A 108 20.54 -9.05 -18.27
CA THR A 108 20.38 -9.98 -17.15
C THR A 108 21.52 -9.79 -16.15
N LEU A 109 21.21 -9.53 -14.89
CA LEU A 109 22.24 -9.34 -13.85
C LEU A 109 23.03 -10.63 -13.59
N GLU A 110 24.32 -10.50 -13.34
CA GLU A 110 25.23 -11.61 -13.00
C GLU A 110 25.19 -11.95 -11.51
N SER A 111 24.84 -10.97 -10.66
CA SER A 111 24.75 -11.13 -9.21
C SER A 111 23.87 -12.31 -8.78
N HIS A 112 24.16 -12.90 -7.62
CA HIS A 112 23.39 -14.05 -7.11
C HIS A 112 21.90 -13.71 -6.96
N PRO A 113 20.95 -14.60 -7.35
CA PRO A 113 19.51 -14.30 -7.33
C PRO A 113 18.99 -13.76 -5.99
N ALA A 114 19.41 -14.35 -4.86
CA ALA A 114 19.04 -13.86 -3.53
C ALA A 114 19.48 -12.41 -3.24
N LYS A 115 20.65 -11.99 -3.74
CA LYS A 115 21.12 -10.61 -3.62
C LYS A 115 20.30 -9.69 -4.51
N VAL A 116 19.99 -10.13 -5.72
CA VAL A 116 19.12 -9.38 -6.64
C VAL A 116 17.72 -9.21 -6.03
N ASP A 117 17.15 -10.25 -5.42
CA ASP A 117 15.83 -10.22 -4.77
C ASP A 117 15.76 -9.16 -3.66
N LEU A 118 16.75 -9.15 -2.75
CA LEU A 118 16.86 -8.12 -1.70
C LEU A 118 17.12 -6.72 -2.28
N PHE A 119 17.89 -6.63 -3.37
CA PHE A 119 18.15 -5.36 -4.03
C PHE A 119 16.90 -4.81 -4.73
N ILE A 120 16.03 -5.68 -5.28
CA ILE A 120 14.73 -5.31 -5.83
C ILE A 120 13.86 -4.70 -4.74
N ASP A 121 13.80 -5.31 -3.55
CA ASP A 121 13.03 -4.78 -2.43
C ASP A 121 13.52 -3.39 -2.00
N LEU A 122 14.85 -3.19 -1.96
CA LEU A 122 15.46 -1.89 -1.69
C LEU A 122 15.07 -0.86 -2.74
N VAL A 123 15.25 -1.17 -4.03
CA VAL A 123 14.93 -0.26 -5.14
C VAL A 123 13.45 0.10 -5.13
N ARG A 124 12.56 -0.88 -4.93
CA ARG A 124 11.11 -0.64 -4.88
C ARG A 124 10.73 0.30 -3.74
N ARG A 125 11.36 0.14 -2.57
CA ARG A 125 11.19 1.05 -1.43
C ARG A 125 11.67 2.47 -1.77
N ASP A 126 12.88 2.60 -2.33
CA ASP A 126 13.45 3.89 -2.72
C ASP A 126 12.58 4.61 -3.77
N LEU A 127 12.03 3.86 -4.74
CA LEU A 127 11.12 4.41 -5.75
C LEU A 127 9.82 4.93 -5.13
N GLN A 128 9.24 4.20 -4.19
CA GLN A 128 8.06 4.65 -3.45
C GLN A 128 8.37 5.91 -2.63
N GLU A 129 9.50 5.94 -1.92
CA GLU A 129 9.95 7.12 -1.17
C GLU A 129 10.17 8.33 -2.11
N LEU A 130 10.79 8.13 -3.27
CA LEU A 130 11.00 9.19 -4.27
C LEU A 130 9.70 9.69 -4.88
N GLU A 131 8.71 8.82 -5.09
CA GLU A 131 7.38 9.21 -5.58
C GLU A 131 6.61 9.99 -4.51
N GLN A 132 6.70 9.58 -3.25
CA GLN A 132 6.18 10.33 -2.10
C GLN A 132 6.87 11.70 -1.96
N GLN A 133 8.19 11.76 -2.16
CA GLN A 133 8.95 13.02 -2.14
C GLN A 133 8.63 13.91 -3.34
N LYS A 134 8.42 13.37 -4.54
CA LYS A 134 8.03 14.13 -5.73
C LYS A 134 6.59 14.64 -5.65
N SER A 135 5.68 13.83 -5.11
CA SER A 135 4.31 14.27 -4.83
C SER A 135 4.27 15.33 -3.73
N ALA A 136 5.18 15.24 -2.75
CA ALA A 136 5.40 16.31 -1.77
C ALA A 136 6.07 17.56 -2.37
N SER A 137 7.01 17.42 -3.30
CA SER A 137 7.76 18.53 -3.92
C SER A 137 6.98 19.26 -5.03
N ARG A 138 6.06 18.58 -5.74
CA ARG A 138 5.13 19.22 -6.70
C ARG A 138 4.10 20.12 -6.00
N ARG A 139 3.97 20.00 -4.68
CA ARG A 139 3.29 20.99 -3.83
C ARG A 139 4.29 22.12 -3.50
N LYS A 140 4.25 23.24 -4.24
CA LYS A 140 4.94 24.49 -3.85
C LYS A 140 4.30 25.09 -2.57
N PRO A 141 5.00 25.96 -1.82
CA PRO A 141 5.10 25.90 -0.37
C PRO A 141 3.84 26.38 0.34
N SER A 142 3.03 25.42 0.77
CA SER A 142 2.54 25.37 2.14
C SER A 142 2.60 23.89 2.48
N VAL A 143 3.43 23.40 3.38
CA VAL A 143 3.64 23.85 4.75
C VAL A 143 4.95 23.18 5.20
N LYS A 144 5.63 23.75 6.21
CA LYS A 144 6.61 23.04 7.07
C LYS A 144 6.08 21.64 7.45
N HIS A 145 6.78 20.87 8.26
CA HIS A 145 6.00 20.18 9.30
C HIS A 145 5.27 21.27 10.16
N ARG A 146 4.17 21.87 9.68
CA ARG A 146 2.98 21.81 10.51
C ARG A 146 2.59 20.34 10.35
N LYS A 147 2.26 19.58 11.38
CA LYS A 147 0.88 19.64 11.86
C LYS A 147 -0.06 20.36 10.88
N GLU A 148 -0.11 19.93 9.60
CA GLU A 148 -1.41 19.88 8.95
C GLU A 148 -2.20 19.08 9.96
N THR A 149 -2.98 19.82 10.74
CA THR A 149 -4.18 19.31 11.32
C THR A 149 -4.89 18.77 10.11
N VAL A 150 -4.64 17.49 9.80
CA VAL A 150 -5.54 16.64 9.04
C VAL A 150 -6.86 16.98 9.68
N LYS A 151 -7.61 17.85 8.99
CA LYS A 151 -8.83 18.38 9.55
C LYS A 151 -9.72 17.16 9.49
N MET A 152 -9.90 16.54 10.66
CA MET A 152 -10.72 15.35 10.82
C MET A 152 -11.98 15.54 9.98
N ASP A 153 -12.28 14.59 9.12
CA ASP A 153 -13.50 14.57 8.36
C ASP A 153 -14.66 14.52 9.35
N LYS A 154 -15.39 15.64 9.44
CA LYS A 154 -16.55 15.83 10.32
C LYS A 154 -17.86 15.56 9.60
N THR A 155 -17.82 15.03 8.39
CA THR A 155 -19.04 14.63 7.69
C THR A 155 -19.80 13.68 8.62
N PRO A 156 -21.08 13.91 8.91
CA PRO A 156 -21.85 13.01 9.76
C PRO A 156 -22.13 11.69 9.03
N ILE A 157 -22.34 10.62 9.80
CA ILE A 157 -22.81 9.36 9.23
C ILE A 157 -24.30 9.52 8.98
N TYR A 158 -24.70 9.41 7.72
CA TYR A 158 -26.09 9.38 7.33
C TYR A 158 -26.71 8.02 7.68
N LYS A 159 -27.81 8.03 8.44
CA LYS A 159 -28.40 6.85 9.09
C LYS A 159 -29.65 6.31 8.39
N GLU A 160 -30.04 6.90 7.28
CA GLU A 160 -31.21 6.48 6.49
C GLU A 160 -30.78 5.95 5.11
N SER A 161 -31.71 5.27 4.44
CA SER A 161 -31.47 4.70 3.10
C SER A 161 -31.30 5.80 2.04
N PHE A 162 -30.74 5.44 0.88
CA PHE A 162 -30.66 6.37 -0.26
C PHE A 162 -32.05 6.72 -0.78
N GLU A 163 -32.98 5.75 -0.78
CA GLU A 163 -34.38 5.99 -1.15
C GLU A 163 -35.05 7.02 -0.23
N TYR A 164 -34.80 6.95 1.09
CA TYR A 164 -35.25 7.97 2.02
C TYR A 164 -34.63 9.34 1.67
N ALA A 165 -33.32 9.38 1.47
CA ALA A 165 -32.62 10.61 1.11
C ALA A 165 -33.19 11.26 -0.16
N TYR A 166 -33.46 10.45 -1.18
CA TYR A 166 -34.06 10.89 -2.45
C TYR A 166 -35.46 11.47 -2.25
N ASN A 167 -36.30 10.80 -1.46
CA ASN A 167 -37.66 11.25 -1.21
C ASN A 167 -37.74 12.54 -0.35
N HIS A 168 -36.67 12.86 0.39
CA HIS A 168 -36.62 14.02 1.29
C HIS A 168 -35.67 15.13 0.82
N GLY A 169 -35.04 14.99 -0.36
CA GLY A 169 -34.09 15.98 -0.89
C GLY A 169 -32.76 16.04 -0.11
N GLU A 170 -32.38 14.94 0.53
CA GLU A 170 -31.17 14.80 1.35
C GLU A 170 -30.07 14.00 0.64
N GLU A 171 -30.13 13.85 -0.69
CA GLU A 171 -29.23 12.99 -1.46
C GLU A 171 -27.77 13.42 -1.35
N GLU A 172 -27.51 14.72 -1.28
CA GLU A 172 -26.16 15.26 -1.11
C GLU A 172 -25.56 14.81 0.22
N GLN A 173 -26.35 14.79 1.29
CA GLN A 173 -25.92 14.33 2.62
C GLN A 173 -25.59 12.84 2.60
N HIS A 174 -26.47 12.03 2.00
CA HIS A 174 -26.22 10.60 1.83
C HIS A 174 -24.96 10.34 1.00
N ARG A 175 -24.79 11.03 -0.15
CA ARG A 175 -23.62 10.88 -1.02
C ARG A 175 -22.33 11.31 -0.33
N ALA A 176 -22.35 12.43 0.40
CA ALA A 176 -21.21 12.90 1.17
C ALA A 176 -20.82 11.89 2.26
N SER A 177 -21.80 11.38 3.02
CA SER A 177 -21.57 10.35 4.03
C SER A 177 -21.01 9.06 3.42
N ASN A 178 -21.54 8.60 2.28
CA ASN A 178 -21.04 7.40 1.61
C ASN A 178 -19.62 7.60 1.07
N HIS A 179 -19.33 8.76 0.49
CA HIS A 179 -17.97 9.11 0.05
C HIS A 179 -16.97 9.05 1.22
N ALA A 180 -17.35 9.61 2.38
CA ALA A 180 -16.54 9.55 3.59
C ALA A 180 -16.40 8.11 4.14
N ASN A 181 -17.41 7.25 4.01
CA ASN A 181 -17.30 5.82 4.34
C ASN A 181 -16.28 5.10 3.44
N ILE A 182 -16.34 5.32 2.13
CA ILE A 182 -15.40 4.75 1.17
C ILE A 182 -13.97 5.27 1.43
N ALA A 183 -13.81 6.56 1.74
CA ALA A 183 -12.53 7.15 2.10
C ALA A 183 -11.97 6.54 3.40
N CYS A 184 -12.82 6.39 4.42
CA CYS A 184 -12.45 5.76 5.69
C CYS A 184 -12.05 4.28 5.50
N LYS A 185 -12.79 3.52 4.69
CA LYS A 185 -12.44 2.15 4.29
C LYS A 185 -11.03 2.10 3.69
N LYS A 186 -10.73 2.94 2.69
CA LYS A 186 -9.41 3.00 2.04
C LYS A 186 -8.31 3.38 3.03
N ALA A 187 -8.59 4.30 3.96
CA ALA A 187 -7.64 4.69 4.99
C ALA A 187 -7.33 3.54 5.95
N ILE A 188 -8.33 2.72 6.32
CA ILE A 188 -8.11 1.52 7.14
C ILE A 188 -7.24 0.50 6.39
N GLU A 189 -7.56 0.20 5.13
CA GLU A 189 -6.77 -0.73 4.30
C GLU A 189 -5.32 -0.25 4.15
N THR A 190 -5.13 1.04 3.91
CA THR A 190 -3.81 1.67 3.77
C THR A 190 -3.05 1.62 5.09
N ALA A 191 -3.67 2.00 6.20
CA ALA A 191 -3.03 2.00 7.51
C ALA A 191 -2.59 0.59 7.91
N ILE A 192 -3.45 -0.41 7.74
CA ILE A 192 -3.08 -1.80 8.05
C ILE A 192 -1.92 -2.26 7.15
N ALA A 193 -1.95 -1.96 5.85
CA ALA A 193 -0.88 -2.35 4.94
C ALA A 193 0.46 -1.64 5.26
N SER A 194 0.43 -0.34 5.58
CA SER A 194 1.62 0.46 5.85
C SER A 194 2.26 0.16 7.21
N HIS A 195 1.46 -0.25 8.20
CA HIS A 195 1.93 -0.60 9.54
C HIS A 195 2.11 -2.11 9.76
N TYR A 196 2.06 -2.91 8.69
CA TYR A 196 2.31 -4.35 8.73
C TYR A 196 3.67 -4.69 8.10
N HIS A 197 4.62 -5.15 8.92
CA HIS A 197 5.93 -5.60 8.48
C HIS A 197 6.45 -6.68 9.44
N ASP A 198 7.39 -7.52 8.98
CA ASP A 198 8.01 -8.57 9.81
C ASP A 198 7.00 -9.48 10.54
N ASN A 199 5.87 -9.79 9.88
CA ASN A 199 4.73 -10.54 10.42
C ASN A 199 4.11 -9.92 11.68
N ARG A 200 4.24 -8.61 11.84
CA ARG A 200 3.70 -7.85 12.97
C ARG A 200 2.95 -6.63 12.44
N LEU A 201 1.74 -6.42 12.99
CA LEU A 201 0.97 -5.21 12.77
C LEU A 201 1.18 -4.28 13.96
N ASP A 202 1.67 -3.07 13.72
CA ASP A 202 1.56 -1.98 14.69
C ASP A 202 0.12 -1.46 14.68
N THR A 203 -0.73 -2.15 15.45
CA THR A 203 -2.16 -1.86 15.51
C THR A 203 -2.43 -0.48 16.11
N GLN A 204 -1.59 -0.01 17.03
CA GLN A 204 -1.77 1.27 17.70
C GLN A 204 -1.50 2.42 16.73
N ALA A 205 -0.37 2.39 16.02
CA ALA A 205 -0.05 3.40 15.01
C ALA A 205 -1.11 3.43 13.90
N ALA A 206 -1.54 2.25 13.42
CA ALA A 206 -2.55 2.14 12.38
C ALA A 206 -3.91 2.73 12.81
N VAL A 207 -4.38 2.41 14.02
CA VAL A 207 -5.64 2.94 14.56
C VAL A 207 -5.57 4.46 14.71
N GLN A 208 -4.48 4.97 15.30
CA GLN A 208 -4.31 6.41 15.52
C GLN A 208 -4.32 7.20 14.21
N GLU A 209 -3.73 6.66 13.14
CA GLU A 209 -3.73 7.29 11.82
C GLU A 209 -5.15 7.46 11.25
N VAL A 210 -5.98 6.42 11.34
CA VAL A 210 -7.36 6.44 10.83
C VAL A 210 -8.25 7.32 11.72
N VAL A 211 -8.15 7.20 13.04
CA VAL A 211 -8.92 8.00 13.99
C VAL A 211 -8.63 9.49 13.83
N LYS A 212 -7.38 9.87 13.56
CA LYS A 212 -7.01 11.27 13.29
C LYS A 212 -7.71 11.83 12.06
N GLN A 213 -7.97 10.99 11.06
CA GLN A 213 -8.63 11.38 9.81
C GLN A 213 -10.16 11.36 9.92
N PHE A 214 -10.77 10.36 10.56
CA PHE A 214 -12.22 10.11 10.48
C PHE A 214 -12.94 10.01 11.84
N GLY A 215 -12.19 9.99 12.95
CA GLY A 215 -12.75 9.74 14.28
C GLY A 215 -13.18 8.27 14.50
N TYR A 216 -13.50 7.93 15.75
CA TYR A 216 -13.93 6.57 16.11
C TYR A 216 -15.31 6.22 15.55
N GLU A 217 -16.25 7.17 15.52
CA GLU A 217 -17.63 6.90 15.10
C GLU A 217 -17.69 6.33 13.68
N ARG A 218 -17.07 7.02 12.71
CA ARG A 218 -17.03 6.59 11.31
C ARG A 218 -16.19 5.35 11.11
N MET A 219 -15.04 5.27 11.78
CA MET A 219 -14.19 4.07 11.73
C MET A 219 -14.96 2.84 12.21
N PHE A 220 -15.68 2.93 13.32
CA PHE A 220 -16.48 1.83 13.85
C PHE A 220 -17.64 1.46 12.95
N TYR A 221 -18.31 2.43 12.33
CA TYR A 221 -19.37 2.15 11.36
C TYR A 221 -18.88 1.34 10.16
N VAL A 222 -17.74 1.74 9.57
CA VAL A 222 -17.13 1.02 8.43
C VAL A 222 -16.62 -0.37 8.84
N LEU A 223 -15.96 -0.48 10.01
CA LEU A 223 -15.50 -1.75 10.54
C LEU A 223 -16.67 -2.70 10.82
N ALA A 224 -17.75 -2.20 11.44
CA ALA A 224 -18.93 -3.01 11.73
C ALA A 224 -19.62 -3.50 10.46
N ASN A 225 -19.74 -2.64 9.43
CA ASN A 225 -20.27 -3.08 8.13
C ASN A 225 -19.50 -4.28 7.57
N THR A 226 -18.17 -4.27 7.68
CA THR A 226 -17.33 -5.37 7.21
C THR A 226 -17.42 -6.60 8.12
N VAL A 227 -17.26 -6.44 9.44
CA VAL A 227 -17.23 -7.58 10.38
C VAL A 227 -18.57 -8.33 10.41
N GLN A 228 -19.70 -7.64 10.21
CA GLN A 228 -21.01 -8.29 10.11
C GLN A 228 -21.11 -9.26 8.93
N THR A 229 -20.32 -9.10 7.85
CA THR A 229 -20.31 -10.05 6.73
C THR A 229 -19.43 -11.28 6.98
N GLN A 230 -18.68 -11.30 8.08
CA GLN A 230 -17.67 -12.33 8.40
C GLN A 230 -18.14 -13.33 9.46
N GLY A 231 -19.46 -13.51 9.63
CA GLY A 231 -20.04 -14.33 10.70
C GLY A 231 -19.47 -15.76 10.82
N THR A 232 -19.20 -16.41 9.70
CA THR A 232 -18.64 -17.78 9.63
C THR A 232 -17.12 -17.82 9.53
N ASP A 233 -16.43 -16.68 9.36
CA ASP A 233 -14.98 -16.66 9.20
C ASP A 233 -14.31 -16.91 10.56
N GLY A 234 -13.62 -18.05 10.69
CA GLY A 234 -12.94 -18.45 11.93
C GLY A 234 -11.77 -17.55 12.33
N ARG A 235 -11.26 -16.71 11.42
CA ARG A 235 -10.15 -15.78 11.70
C ARG A 235 -10.58 -14.52 12.45
N VAL A 236 -11.89 -14.27 12.52
CA VAL A 236 -12.47 -13.11 13.20
C VAL A 236 -13.04 -13.56 14.52
N SER A 237 -12.62 -12.90 15.60
CA SER A 237 -13.01 -13.26 16.96
C SER A 237 -14.52 -13.11 17.19
N GLN A 238 -15.09 -14.00 18.02
CA GLN A 238 -16.50 -13.92 18.38
C GLN A 238 -16.84 -12.61 19.11
N ALA A 239 -15.88 -12.05 19.86
CA ALA A 239 -16.03 -10.77 20.53
C ALA A 239 -16.22 -9.62 19.52
N ASN A 240 -15.41 -9.57 18.45
CA ASN A 240 -15.55 -8.56 17.40
C ASN A 240 -16.85 -8.75 16.60
N LYS A 241 -17.25 -9.99 16.32
CA LYS A 241 -18.54 -10.28 15.68
C LYS A 241 -19.72 -9.76 16.49
N LYS A 242 -19.76 -10.09 17.80
CA LYS A 242 -20.82 -9.61 18.70
C LYS A 242 -20.85 -8.08 18.77
N TRP A 243 -19.68 -7.45 18.90
CA TRP A 243 -19.58 -5.99 18.90
C TRP A 243 -20.10 -5.37 17.60
N ALA A 244 -19.73 -5.90 16.44
CA ALA A 244 -20.16 -5.37 15.16
C ALA A 244 -21.69 -5.42 14.99
N GLN A 245 -22.37 -6.41 15.58
CA GLN A 245 -23.84 -6.50 15.58
C GLN A 245 -24.52 -5.42 16.44
N THR A 246 -23.79 -4.76 17.34
CA THR A 246 -24.34 -3.65 18.15
C THR A 246 -24.45 -2.34 17.37
N ILE A 247 -23.80 -2.24 16.21
CA ILE A 247 -23.79 -1.04 15.38
C ILE A 247 -24.83 -1.22 14.25
N PRO A 248 -25.89 -0.40 14.21
CA PRO A 248 -26.90 -0.51 13.16
C PRO A 248 -26.31 -0.04 11.82
N ILE A 249 -26.31 -0.93 10.83
CA ILE A 249 -25.87 -0.62 9.45
C ILE A 249 -27.10 -0.48 8.58
N VAL A 250 -27.17 0.59 7.81
CA VAL A 250 -28.30 0.89 6.92
C VAL A 250 -28.26 0.01 5.67
N PHE A 251 -29.41 -0.54 5.31
CA PHE A 251 -29.58 -1.38 4.11
C PHE A 251 -30.52 -0.67 3.14
N GLU A 252 -30.18 -0.68 1.85
CA GLU A 252 -30.99 -0.16 0.78
C GLU A 252 -31.88 -1.28 0.23
N ARG A 253 -33.20 -1.20 0.46
CA ARG A 253 -34.16 -2.25 0.05
C ARG A 253 -33.75 -3.65 0.51
N GLY A 254 -33.27 -3.74 1.75
CA GLY A 254 -32.76 -4.98 2.35
C GLY A 254 -31.40 -5.44 1.81
N LYS A 255 -30.73 -4.64 0.97
CA LYS A 255 -29.37 -4.92 0.47
C LYS A 255 -28.34 -4.05 1.19
N ARG A 256 -27.29 -4.68 1.69
CA ARG A 256 -26.13 -4.00 2.28
C ARG A 256 -25.34 -3.27 1.20
N ASP A 257 -24.87 -2.07 1.51
CA ASP A 257 -23.89 -1.39 0.67
C ASP A 257 -22.51 -2.03 0.81
N THR A 258 -21.99 -2.55 -0.32
CA THR A 258 -20.71 -3.25 -0.41
C THR A 258 -19.54 -2.33 -0.77
N SER A 259 -19.81 -1.07 -1.15
CA SER A 259 -18.81 -0.13 -1.68
C SER A 259 -17.73 0.24 -0.66
N TYR A 260 -18.07 0.19 0.63
CA TYR A 260 -17.16 0.47 1.74
C TYR A 260 -16.84 -0.77 2.60
N LEU A 261 -17.00 -1.99 2.05
CA LEU A 261 -16.44 -3.19 2.69
C LEU A 261 -14.92 -3.21 2.55
N ILE A 262 -14.23 -3.53 3.64
CA ILE A 262 -12.78 -3.71 3.67
C ILE A 262 -12.45 -5.08 3.08
N THR A 263 -11.86 -5.08 1.88
CA THR A 263 -11.62 -6.28 1.08
C THR A 263 -10.15 -6.48 0.74
N GLN A 264 -9.31 -5.46 0.91
CA GLN A 264 -7.87 -5.50 0.63
C GLN A 264 -7.03 -5.79 1.88
N THR A 265 -7.62 -6.43 2.89
CA THR A 265 -6.94 -6.77 4.15
C THR A 265 -7.25 -8.20 4.55
N HIS A 266 -6.23 -8.94 5.02
CA HIS A 266 -6.44 -10.28 5.53
C HIS A 266 -7.34 -10.25 6.79
N PRO A 267 -8.37 -11.11 6.91
CA PRO A 267 -9.32 -11.05 8.03
C PRO A 267 -8.71 -11.14 9.42
N GLY A 268 -7.59 -11.87 9.59
CA GLY A 268 -6.86 -11.90 10.87
C GLY A 268 -6.22 -10.56 11.25
N LEU A 269 -5.71 -9.80 10.27
CA LEU A 269 -5.15 -8.46 10.51
C LEU A 269 -6.27 -7.45 10.81
N LEU A 270 -7.39 -7.58 10.10
CA LEU A 270 -8.59 -6.79 10.38
C LEU A 270 -9.10 -7.06 11.81
N ASP A 271 -9.13 -8.32 12.25
CA ASP A 271 -9.53 -8.68 13.63
C ASP A 271 -8.61 -8.06 14.69
N MET A 272 -7.29 -8.09 14.47
CA MET A 272 -6.31 -7.40 15.34
C MET A 272 -6.55 -5.89 15.37
N PHE A 273 -6.78 -5.27 14.21
CA PHE A 273 -7.08 -3.84 14.10
C PHE A 273 -8.37 -3.46 14.84
N VAL A 274 -9.46 -4.21 14.63
CA VAL A 274 -10.75 -3.97 15.31
C VAL A 274 -10.59 -4.09 16.83
N SER A 275 -9.86 -5.11 17.30
CA SER A 275 -9.60 -5.31 18.72
C SER A 275 -8.85 -4.13 19.33
N SER A 276 -7.79 -3.66 18.67
CA SER A 276 -7.01 -2.49 19.10
C SER A 276 -7.84 -1.21 19.08
N ALA A 277 -8.61 -0.98 18.01
CA ALA A 277 -9.45 0.20 17.86
C ALA A 277 -10.49 0.31 18.98
N ARG A 278 -11.11 -0.82 19.35
CA ARG A 278 -12.05 -0.90 20.47
C ARG A 278 -11.36 -0.66 21.81
N HIS A 279 -10.19 -1.27 22.02
CA HIS A 279 -9.41 -1.10 23.25
C HIS A 279 -9.00 0.36 23.45
N GLU A 280 -8.41 1.00 22.43
CA GLU A 280 -8.03 2.41 22.49
C GLU A 280 -9.21 3.36 22.73
N PHE A 281 -10.36 3.06 22.14
CA PHE A 281 -11.57 3.86 22.38
C PHE A 281 -12.04 3.76 23.82
N LEU A 282 -12.01 2.56 24.42
CA LEU A 282 -12.36 2.36 25.82
C LEU A 282 -11.42 3.13 26.75
N LEU A 283 -10.12 3.16 26.46
CA LEU A 283 -9.14 3.95 27.24
C LEU A 283 -9.41 5.46 27.21
N LYS A 284 -10.16 5.95 26.21
CA LYS A 284 -10.55 7.37 26.11
C LYS A 284 -11.89 7.66 26.79
N GLN A 285 -12.65 6.65 27.18
CA GLN A 285 -13.88 6.85 27.93
C GLN A 285 -13.56 7.13 29.40
N PRO A 286 -14.34 7.98 30.08
CA PRO A 286 -14.23 8.13 31.51
C PRO A 286 -14.48 6.77 32.17
N LEU A 287 -13.64 6.41 33.15
CA LEU A 287 -13.82 5.21 33.97
C LEU A 287 -15.23 5.22 34.56
N LYS A 288 -15.94 4.10 34.44
CA LYS A 288 -17.26 4.00 35.05
C LYS A 288 -17.08 3.90 36.56
N ALA A 289 -18.04 4.44 37.32
CA ALA A 289 -18.01 4.35 38.78
C ALA A 289 -17.88 2.90 39.29
N ALA A 290 -18.39 1.92 38.53
CA ALA A 290 -18.22 0.50 38.83
C ALA A 290 -16.77 0.01 38.66
N ASP A 291 -16.06 0.49 37.65
CA ASP A 291 -14.66 0.12 37.39
C ASP A 291 -13.74 0.74 38.45
N ILE A 292 -14.02 1.99 38.85
CA ILE A 292 -13.33 2.67 39.96
C ILE A 292 -13.57 1.92 41.28
N LYS A 293 -14.81 1.48 41.52
CA LYS A 293 -15.17 0.75 42.73
C LYS A 293 -14.51 -0.63 42.79
N ALA A 294 -14.49 -1.36 41.69
CA ALA A 294 -13.84 -2.67 41.61
C ALA A 294 -12.31 -2.58 41.81
N GLU A 295 -11.67 -1.57 41.22
CA GLU A 295 -10.23 -1.32 41.43
C GLU A 295 -9.94 -0.85 42.86
N ALA A 296 -10.80 -0.01 43.44
CA ALA A 296 -10.68 0.43 44.83
C ALA A 296 -10.84 -0.72 45.83
N GLU A 297 -11.72 -1.70 45.54
CA GLU A 297 -11.89 -2.93 46.34
C GLU A 297 -10.72 -3.90 46.19
N HIS A 298 -9.92 -3.81 45.12
CA HIS A 298 -8.71 -4.62 44.92
C HIS A 298 -7.46 -4.01 45.58
N ILE A 299 -7.46 -2.71 45.84
CA ILE A 299 -6.36 -1.97 46.46
C ILE A 299 -6.49 -1.90 48.00
N LEU A 300 -7.70 -2.05 48.54
CA LEU A 300 -8.01 -2.12 49.98
C LEU A 300 -7.95 -3.55 50.52
#